data_AF-A0A925IUM5-F1
#
_entry.id   AF-A0A925IUM5-F1
#
_cell.length_a   1.000
_cell.length_b   1.000
_cell.length_c   1.000
_cell.angle_alpha   90.00
_cell.angle_beta   90.00
_cell.angle_gamma   90.00
#
_symmetry.space_group_name_H-M   'P 1'
#
loop_
_entity.id
_entity.type
_entity.pdbx_description
1 polymer ?
#
loop_
_entity_poly.entity_id
_entity_poly.type
_entity_poly.pdbx_seq_one_letter_code
_entity_poly.pdbx_strand_id
1 'polypeptide(L)'
;MSSLNKFTGNWSTFQAAHLLRRTTYGANIDTIKQFGNKSLDECVLQLFQLLSPPPPPINVSYDSDAEVPIGETWVDKGTSPNVNGYRYTSLRAWSVELLYSVTPNIREKMTMFWHNHFVTSDINDPRYTYKYIALLRNNALGNFKQLTKDITIDPAMLNYLNGRDNTRQAPNENYARELMELFTLGKGDLAGPGDYTTFTETDVKEMARSLTGWQDIRNSLPIGSMFTQNRHDTTSKRLSHRFGNVMIPNANAEEYKNLINIIFQRSEVALFIARKLYRWFVYSAIDAQIEQDIIVPMAEIIRSNDYEIAPALKISRLNFFPSHLSRTMRNHISPGHFYQIF
;
A
#
# COMPACT_ATOMS: atom_id res chain seq x y z
N MET A 1 3.91 30.69 -1.60
CA MET A 1 3.36 29.80 -2.64
C MET A 1 3.81 28.40 -2.32
N SER A 2 2.89 27.45 -2.27
CA SER A 2 3.21 26.03 -2.02
C SER A 2 3.97 25.51 -3.24
N SER A 3 5.14 24.87 -3.06
CA SER A 3 5.97 24.41 -4.18
C SER A 3 6.86 23.24 -3.76
N LEU A 4 7.41 22.51 -4.74
CA LEU A 4 8.44 21.49 -4.53
C LEU A 4 9.88 22.07 -4.39
N ASN A 5 10.04 23.35 -4.08
CA ASN A 5 11.35 23.98 -3.83
C ASN A 5 11.88 23.81 -2.39
N LYS A 6 13.19 23.53 -2.25
CA LYS A 6 13.88 23.26 -0.97
C LYS A 6 13.49 24.25 0.14
N PHE A 7 13.33 23.76 1.37
CA PHE A 7 12.95 24.59 2.52
C PHE A 7 14.09 25.54 2.82
N THR A 8 13.81 26.84 2.79
CA THR A 8 14.76 27.92 3.04
C THR A 8 14.52 28.64 4.37
N GLY A 9 13.53 28.20 5.14
CA GLY A 9 13.23 28.77 6.46
C GLY A 9 14.25 28.34 7.52
N ASN A 10 14.11 28.90 8.72
CA ASN A 10 14.95 28.52 9.84
C ASN A 10 14.65 27.08 10.27
N TRP A 11 15.68 26.24 10.33
CA TRP A 11 15.57 24.87 10.85
C TRP A 11 15.85 24.87 12.35
N SER A 12 14.91 24.35 13.13
CA SER A 12 15.04 24.25 14.58
C SER A 12 14.36 22.98 15.11
N THR A 13 14.41 22.79 16.43
CA THR A 13 13.68 21.73 17.13
C THR A 13 12.17 21.75 16.84
N PHE A 14 11.57 22.91 16.56
CA PHE A 14 10.16 22.99 16.16
C PHE A 14 9.91 22.32 14.81
N GLN A 15 10.75 22.62 13.81
CA GLN A 15 10.63 22.02 12.48
C GLN A 15 10.92 20.51 12.52
N ALA A 16 11.95 20.11 13.28
CA ALA A 16 12.26 18.70 13.51
C ALA A 16 11.09 17.95 14.17
N ALA A 17 10.44 18.54 15.18
CA ALA A 17 9.26 17.94 15.81
C ALA A 17 8.11 17.75 14.82
N HIS A 18 7.86 18.73 13.95
CA HIS A 18 6.82 18.59 12.92
C HIS A 18 7.15 17.47 11.95
N LEU A 19 8.38 17.43 11.41
CA LEU A 19 8.83 16.38 10.50
C LEU A 19 8.62 15.00 11.13
N LEU A 20 9.13 14.80 12.34
CA LEU A 20 9.03 13.52 13.05
C LEU A 20 7.57 13.09 13.31
N ARG A 21 6.66 13.99 13.68
CA ARG A 21 5.22 13.63 13.84
C ARG A 21 4.57 13.12 12.55
N ARG A 22 5.05 13.61 11.40
CA ARG A 22 4.53 13.23 10.08
C ARG A 22 5.15 11.93 9.58
N THR A 23 6.42 11.72 9.88
CA THR A 23 7.20 10.60 9.32
C THR A 23 7.41 9.45 10.30
N THR A 24 7.14 9.59 11.60
CA THR A 24 7.32 8.52 12.59
C THR A 24 6.15 8.44 13.57
N TYR A 25 6.20 7.47 14.46
CA TYR A 25 5.33 7.40 15.64
C TYR A 25 6.18 7.62 16.90
N GLY A 26 5.59 8.24 17.93
CA GLY A 26 6.16 8.26 19.28
C GLY A 26 7.52 8.95 19.47
N ALA A 27 7.97 9.83 18.55
CA ALA A 27 9.26 10.51 18.71
C ALA A 27 9.32 11.32 20.02
N ASN A 28 10.29 10.98 20.89
CA ASN A 28 10.46 11.62 22.19
C ASN A 28 11.24 12.96 22.07
N ILE A 29 11.31 13.70 23.18
CA ILE A 29 11.92 15.04 23.20
C ILE A 29 13.42 15.01 22.87
N ASP A 30 14.13 13.95 23.25
CA ASP A 30 15.56 13.82 22.99
C ASP A 30 15.83 13.56 21.51
N THR A 31 15.05 12.69 20.89
CA THR A 31 15.06 12.48 19.43
C THR A 31 14.76 13.78 18.69
N ILE A 32 13.76 14.55 19.13
CA ILE A 32 13.41 15.84 18.52
C ILE A 32 14.58 16.82 18.61
N LYS A 33 15.23 16.93 19.77
CA LYS A 33 16.41 17.79 19.96
C LYS A 33 17.57 17.34 19.07
N GLN A 34 17.82 16.04 18.98
CA GLN A 34 18.86 15.48 18.10
C GLN A 34 18.61 15.83 16.62
N PHE A 35 17.37 15.71 16.14
CA PHE A 35 17.01 16.10 14.77
C PHE A 35 17.07 17.62 14.57
N GLY A 36 16.75 18.42 15.59
CA GLY A 36 16.89 19.87 15.54
C GLY A 36 18.33 20.38 15.40
N ASN A 37 19.31 19.56 15.82
CA ASN A 37 20.74 19.85 15.69
C ASN A 37 21.35 19.36 14.37
N LYS A 38 20.60 18.59 13.57
CA LYS A 38 21.00 18.14 12.23
C LYS A 38 20.43 19.09 11.17
N SER A 39 21.00 19.10 9.98
CA SER A 39 20.34 19.69 8.81
C SER A 39 19.10 18.88 8.40
N LEU A 40 18.18 19.52 7.68
CA LEU A 40 17.02 18.84 7.10
C LEU A 40 17.45 17.67 6.19
N ASP A 41 18.52 17.83 5.41
CA ASP A 41 18.97 16.79 4.48
C ASP A 41 19.47 15.55 5.24
N GLU A 42 20.24 15.72 6.31
CA GLU A 42 20.67 14.63 7.18
C GLU A 42 19.47 13.93 7.84
N CYS A 43 18.48 14.69 8.29
CA CYS A 43 17.25 14.14 8.86
C CYS A 43 16.51 13.26 7.84
N VAL A 44 16.36 13.73 6.59
CA VAL A 44 15.66 12.95 5.56
C VAL A 44 16.48 11.73 5.13
N LEU A 45 17.80 11.85 5.03
CA LEU A 45 18.66 10.69 4.76
C LEU A 45 18.46 9.59 5.81
N GLN A 46 18.43 9.96 7.09
CA GLN A 46 18.17 9.01 8.18
C GLN A 46 16.75 8.40 8.10
N LEU A 47 15.73 9.23 7.91
CA LEU A 47 14.33 8.77 7.89
C LEU A 47 14.03 7.80 6.74
N PHE A 48 14.75 7.92 5.63
CA PHE A 48 14.57 7.11 4.41
C PHE A 48 15.63 6.02 4.26
N GLN A 49 16.41 5.75 5.30
CA GLN A 49 17.32 4.61 5.32
C GLN A 49 16.52 3.31 5.15
N LEU A 50 16.94 2.44 4.24
CA LEU A 50 16.38 1.10 4.12
C LEU A 50 16.76 0.28 5.33
N LEU A 51 15.76 -0.33 5.97
CA LEU A 51 15.92 -1.16 7.15
C LEU A 51 15.72 -2.63 6.78
N SER A 52 16.47 -3.51 7.43
CA SER A 52 16.22 -4.95 7.33
C SER A 52 14.80 -5.29 7.82
N PRO A 53 14.17 -6.34 7.27
CA PRO A 53 12.91 -6.85 7.79
C PRO A 53 13.01 -7.18 9.29
N PRO A 54 12.02 -6.82 10.12
CA PRO A 54 11.99 -7.22 11.51
C PRO A 54 11.80 -8.74 11.66
N PRO A 55 12.17 -9.33 12.80
CA PRO A 55 11.82 -10.72 13.10
C PRO A 55 10.29 -10.93 13.06
N PRO A 56 9.81 -12.15 12.78
CA PRO A 56 8.38 -12.46 12.75
C PRO A 56 7.74 -12.34 14.14
N PRO A 57 6.41 -12.18 14.23
CA PRO A 57 5.68 -12.19 15.49
C PRO A 57 5.84 -13.54 16.20
N ILE A 58 5.81 -13.49 17.53
CA ILE A 58 5.91 -14.64 18.42
C ILE A 58 4.60 -14.86 19.18
N ASN A 59 4.37 -16.07 19.69
CA ASN A 59 3.33 -16.33 20.67
C ASN A 59 3.67 -15.58 21.97
N VAL A 60 2.83 -14.61 22.35
CA VAL A 60 3.10 -13.73 23.50
C VAL A 60 2.45 -14.18 24.80
N SER A 61 1.42 -15.04 24.76
CA SER A 61 0.58 -15.25 25.94
C SER A 61 -0.23 -16.55 25.98
N TYR A 62 -0.24 -17.38 24.94
CA TYR A 62 -1.11 -18.56 24.90
C TYR A 62 -0.30 -19.85 25.04
N ASP A 63 -0.13 -20.30 26.28
CA ASP A 63 0.60 -21.52 26.64
C ASP A 63 -0.03 -22.82 26.12
N SER A 64 -1.31 -22.78 25.76
CA SER A 64 -2.09 -23.92 25.29
C SER A 64 -2.04 -24.11 23.76
N ASP A 65 -1.26 -23.31 23.02
CA ASP A 65 -0.92 -23.61 21.62
C ASP A 65 0.06 -24.79 21.58
N ALA A 66 -0.45 -25.99 21.30
CA ALA A 66 0.33 -27.23 21.32
C ALA A 66 1.48 -27.25 20.29
N GLU A 67 1.42 -26.43 19.23
CA GLU A 67 2.46 -26.36 18.20
C GLU A 67 3.44 -25.20 18.41
N VAL A 68 3.07 -24.18 19.18
CA VAL A 68 3.83 -22.93 19.29
C VAL A 68 3.96 -22.49 20.74
N PRO A 69 5.04 -22.89 21.44
CA PRO A 69 5.35 -22.37 22.77
C PRO A 69 5.43 -20.84 22.82
N ILE A 70 5.19 -20.26 24.02
CA ILE A 70 5.42 -18.82 24.25
C ILE A 70 6.88 -18.49 23.91
N GLY A 71 7.08 -17.42 23.14
CA GLY A 71 8.39 -17.01 22.65
C GLY A 71 8.75 -17.51 21.24
N GLU A 72 7.99 -18.47 20.69
CA GLU A 72 8.22 -19.00 19.34
C GLU A 72 7.30 -18.35 18.30
N THR A 73 7.74 -18.37 17.04
CA THR A 73 6.93 -17.85 15.93
C THR A 73 5.92 -18.88 15.44
N TRP A 74 4.75 -18.40 15.04
CA TRP A 74 3.64 -19.21 14.52
C TRP A 74 3.47 -19.08 13.00
N VAL A 75 4.26 -18.23 12.32
CA VAL A 75 4.01 -17.82 10.92
C VAL A 75 4.20 -18.96 9.91
N ASP A 76 5.00 -19.96 10.27
CA ASP A 76 5.30 -21.17 9.49
C ASP A 76 4.65 -22.43 10.07
N LYS A 77 3.76 -22.27 11.06
CA LYS A 77 3.11 -23.39 11.79
C LYS A 77 1.68 -23.59 11.33
N GLY A 78 1.17 -24.80 11.55
CA GLY A 78 -0.23 -25.14 11.34
C GLY A 78 -1.15 -24.19 12.11
N THR A 79 -2.39 -24.06 11.67
CA THR A 79 -3.34 -23.17 12.34
C THR A 79 -4.68 -23.85 12.53
N SER A 80 -5.42 -23.41 13.55
CA SER A 80 -6.77 -23.86 13.84
C SER A 80 -7.60 -22.68 14.36
N PRO A 81 -8.94 -22.72 14.24
CA PRO A 81 -9.80 -21.65 14.75
C PRO A 81 -9.56 -21.31 16.23
N ASN A 82 -9.16 -22.31 17.04
CA ASN A 82 -8.91 -22.15 18.47
C ASN A 82 -7.66 -21.31 18.77
N VAL A 83 -6.65 -21.31 17.89
CA VAL A 83 -5.39 -20.55 18.09
C VAL A 83 -5.39 -19.20 17.36
N ASN A 84 -6.23 -19.02 16.34
CA ASN A 84 -6.26 -17.81 15.51
C ASN A 84 -6.45 -16.53 16.32
N GLY A 85 -7.38 -16.53 17.28
CA GLY A 85 -7.65 -15.35 18.11
C GLY A 85 -6.40 -14.90 18.88
N TYR A 86 -5.68 -15.85 19.49
CA TYR A 86 -4.45 -15.57 20.24
C TYR A 86 -3.31 -15.12 19.32
N ARG A 87 -3.18 -15.73 18.14
CA ARG A 87 -2.17 -15.33 17.15
C ARG A 87 -2.46 -13.95 16.53
N TYR A 88 -3.73 -13.55 16.43
CA TYR A 88 -4.07 -12.15 16.13
C TYR A 88 -3.62 -11.21 17.24
N THR A 89 -3.81 -11.56 18.51
CA THR A 89 -3.26 -10.77 19.63
C THR A 89 -1.74 -10.62 19.53
N SER A 90 -1.02 -11.71 19.24
CA SER A 90 0.42 -11.68 18.95
C SER A 90 0.78 -10.76 17.79
N LEU A 91 0.04 -10.83 16.67
CA LEU A 91 0.28 -9.99 15.50
C LEU A 91 0.08 -8.50 15.80
N ARG A 92 -0.93 -8.16 16.61
CA ARG A 92 -1.19 -6.78 17.06
C ARG A 92 -0.09 -6.28 17.99
N ALA A 93 0.30 -7.08 18.98
CA ALA A 93 1.40 -6.75 19.89
C ALA A 93 2.70 -6.47 19.11
N TRP A 94 3.06 -7.36 18.19
CA TRP A 94 4.20 -7.19 17.29
C TRP A 94 4.09 -5.94 16.42
N SER A 95 2.91 -5.67 15.84
CA SER A 95 2.69 -4.48 15.02
C SER A 95 2.89 -3.21 15.84
N VAL A 96 2.35 -3.15 17.06
CA VAL A 96 2.50 -2.03 17.98
C VAL A 96 3.95 -1.83 18.39
N GLU A 97 4.66 -2.90 18.73
CA GLU A 97 6.09 -2.85 19.08
C GLU A 97 6.92 -2.22 17.94
N LEU A 98 6.64 -2.59 16.69
CA LEU A 98 7.31 -2.01 15.53
C LEU A 98 6.98 -0.54 15.31
N LEU A 99 5.73 -0.11 15.58
CA LEU A 99 5.37 1.32 15.51
C LEU A 99 6.19 2.16 16.50
N TYR A 100 6.50 1.62 17.68
CA TYR A 100 7.30 2.29 18.71
C TYR A 100 8.82 2.09 18.54
N SER A 101 9.29 1.71 17.34
CA SER A 101 10.72 1.53 17.08
C SER A 101 11.55 2.72 17.54
N VAL A 102 12.62 2.43 18.29
CA VAL A 102 13.52 3.43 18.90
C VAL A 102 14.26 4.25 17.84
N THR A 103 14.46 3.71 16.63
CA THR A 103 15.14 4.41 15.53
C THR A 103 14.13 5.13 14.64
N PRO A 104 14.17 6.48 14.56
CA PRO A 104 13.26 7.24 13.72
C PRO A 104 13.40 6.86 12.24
N ASN A 105 12.33 6.35 11.65
CA ASN A 105 12.28 5.94 10.25
C ASN A 105 10.85 6.04 9.71
N ILE A 106 10.70 6.31 8.41
CA ILE A 106 9.39 6.48 7.76
C ILE A 106 8.67 5.17 7.44
N ARG A 107 9.38 4.02 7.49
CA ARG A 107 8.88 2.70 7.08
C ARG A 107 7.50 2.42 7.64
N GLU A 108 7.28 2.53 8.95
CA GLU A 108 5.97 2.17 9.53
C GLU A 108 4.83 3.13 9.16
N LYS A 109 5.12 4.43 8.95
CA LYS A 109 4.13 5.36 8.39
C LYS A 109 3.72 4.97 6.98
N MET A 110 4.69 4.53 6.18
CA MET A 110 4.44 4.04 4.83
C MET A 110 3.75 2.67 4.81
N THR A 111 4.12 1.75 5.69
CA THR A 111 3.41 0.46 5.87
C THR A 111 1.93 0.72 6.15
N MET A 112 1.61 1.65 7.06
CA MET A 112 0.23 2.00 7.37
C MET A 112 -0.47 2.71 6.20
N PHE A 113 0.23 3.58 5.47
CA PHE A 113 -0.28 4.18 4.24
C PHE A 113 -0.66 3.11 3.22
N TRP A 114 0.22 2.14 2.97
CA TRP A 114 -0.05 1.06 2.03
C TRP A 114 -1.15 0.13 2.50
N HIS A 115 -1.25 -0.13 3.80
CA HIS A 115 -2.33 -0.93 4.38
C HIS A 115 -3.70 -0.25 4.16
N ASN A 116 -3.74 1.07 4.31
CA ASN A 116 -4.92 1.86 3.98
C ASN A 116 -5.17 1.97 2.46
N HIS A 117 -4.13 1.83 1.64
CA HIS A 117 -4.23 1.91 0.19
C HIS A 117 -4.72 0.60 -0.42
N PHE A 118 -4.07 -0.53 -0.12
CA PHE A 118 -4.35 -1.87 -0.63
C PHE A 118 -5.18 -2.67 0.38
N VAL A 119 -6.37 -2.18 0.73
CA VAL A 119 -7.18 -2.72 1.82
C VAL A 119 -7.41 -4.24 1.72
N THR A 120 -7.33 -4.92 2.86
CA THR A 120 -7.83 -6.28 3.10
C THR A 120 -8.65 -6.32 4.39
N SER A 121 -9.62 -7.23 4.49
CA SER A 121 -10.38 -7.48 5.73
C SER A 121 -10.91 -8.92 5.83
N ASP A 122 -11.44 -9.26 7.01
CA ASP A 122 -12.24 -10.49 7.26
C ASP A 122 -11.55 -11.81 6.92
N ILE A 123 -10.22 -11.82 7.03
CA ILE A 123 -9.40 -13.03 6.89
C ILE A 123 -9.37 -13.73 8.24
N ASN A 124 -9.73 -15.01 8.29
CA ASN A 124 -9.69 -15.83 9.51
C ASN A 124 -8.44 -16.72 9.54
N ASP A 125 -7.27 -16.11 9.35
CA ASP A 125 -5.96 -16.76 9.44
C ASP A 125 -4.87 -15.68 9.60
N PRO A 126 -4.26 -15.53 10.78
CA PRO A 126 -3.30 -14.46 11.04
C PRO A 126 -2.02 -14.57 10.20
N ARG A 127 -1.74 -15.74 9.60
CA ARG A 127 -0.57 -15.96 8.72
C ARG A 127 -0.73 -15.23 7.40
N TYR A 128 -1.95 -15.16 6.86
CA TYR A 128 -2.26 -14.36 5.69
C TYR A 128 -2.04 -12.87 5.99
N THR A 129 -2.57 -12.38 7.11
CA THR A 129 -2.42 -10.99 7.52
C THR A 129 -0.95 -10.63 7.77
N TYR A 130 -0.18 -11.49 8.44
CA TYR A 130 1.26 -11.28 8.62
C TYR A 130 2.00 -11.19 7.28
N LYS A 131 1.78 -12.15 6.37
CA LYS A 131 2.45 -12.18 5.06
C LYS A 131 2.17 -10.91 4.25
N TYR A 132 0.91 -10.48 4.24
CA TYR A 132 0.49 -9.24 3.59
C TYR A 132 1.13 -7.99 4.23
N ILE A 133 1.08 -7.85 5.56
CA ILE A 133 1.73 -6.71 6.24
C ILE A 133 3.24 -6.71 6.02
N ALA A 134 3.88 -7.88 6.01
CA ALA A 134 5.31 -8.02 5.74
C ALA A 134 5.65 -7.60 4.30
N LEU A 135 4.83 -7.98 3.32
CA LEU A 135 4.97 -7.52 1.93
C LEU A 135 4.91 -5.99 1.82
N LEU A 136 3.92 -5.37 2.47
CA LEU A 136 3.79 -3.92 2.51
C LEU A 136 4.99 -3.24 3.18
N ARG A 137 5.45 -3.78 4.31
CA ARG A 137 6.59 -3.23 5.07
C ARG A 137 7.89 -3.32 4.30
N ASN A 138 8.14 -4.44 3.63
CA ASN A 138 9.35 -4.66 2.83
C ASN A 138 9.40 -3.74 1.61
N ASN A 139 8.23 -3.36 1.08
CA ASN A 139 8.10 -2.45 -0.05
C ASN A 139 7.70 -1.02 0.35
N ALA A 140 7.80 -0.66 1.64
CA ALA A 140 7.27 0.59 2.17
C ALA A 140 7.75 1.83 1.41
N LEU A 141 9.01 1.82 0.94
CA LEU A 141 9.63 2.89 0.17
C LEU A 141 9.94 2.51 -1.29
N GLY A 142 9.49 1.34 -1.75
CA GLY A 142 9.86 0.78 -3.04
C GLY A 142 8.95 1.22 -4.18
N ASN A 143 8.90 0.35 -5.18
CA ASN A 143 8.21 0.57 -6.44
C ASN A 143 6.70 0.29 -6.34
N PHE A 144 5.86 1.29 -6.63
CA PHE A 144 4.41 1.14 -6.56
C PHE A 144 3.87 0.15 -7.60
N LYS A 145 4.41 0.15 -8.82
CA LYS A 145 4.02 -0.78 -9.89
C LYS A 145 4.34 -2.22 -9.52
N GLN A 146 5.52 -2.46 -8.94
CA GLN A 146 5.90 -3.80 -8.48
C GLN A 146 5.05 -4.23 -7.29
N LEU A 147 4.81 -3.34 -6.31
CA LEU A 147 3.95 -3.65 -5.17
C LEU A 147 2.52 -3.99 -5.62
N THR A 148 1.97 -3.30 -6.62
CA THR A 148 0.66 -3.67 -7.19
C THR A 148 0.67 -5.08 -7.78
N LYS A 149 1.74 -5.50 -8.47
CA LYS A 149 1.88 -6.87 -8.98
C LYS A 149 1.91 -7.88 -7.83
N ASP A 150 2.73 -7.63 -6.82
CA ASP A 150 2.89 -8.55 -5.71
C ASP A 150 1.59 -8.69 -4.91
N ILE A 151 0.85 -7.58 -4.73
CA ILE A 151 -0.47 -7.56 -4.06
C ILE A 151 -1.55 -8.27 -4.88
N THR A 152 -1.50 -8.17 -6.23
CA THR A 152 -2.51 -8.79 -7.10
C THR A 152 -2.64 -10.29 -6.89
N ILE A 153 -1.52 -10.94 -6.58
CA ILE A 153 -1.46 -12.38 -6.34
C ILE A 153 -1.17 -12.72 -4.88
N ASP A 154 -1.25 -11.75 -3.97
CA ASP A 154 -1.08 -12.01 -2.54
C ASP A 154 -2.26 -12.86 -2.02
N PRO A 155 -2.01 -13.90 -1.22
CA PRO A 155 -3.06 -14.81 -0.75
C PRO A 155 -4.13 -14.12 0.10
N ALA A 156 -3.79 -13.07 0.86
CA ALA A 156 -4.76 -12.26 1.60
C ALA A 156 -5.69 -11.50 0.64
N MET A 157 -5.10 -10.91 -0.40
CA MET A 157 -5.85 -10.17 -1.41
C MET A 157 -6.74 -11.07 -2.28
N LEU A 158 -6.24 -12.25 -2.69
CA LEU A 158 -7.00 -13.25 -3.43
C LEU A 158 -8.20 -13.79 -2.64
N ASN A 159 -8.07 -13.92 -1.31
CA ASN A 159 -9.17 -14.29 -0.44
C ASN A 159 -10.18 -13.13 -0.31
N TYR A 160 -9.69 -11.93 0.00
CA TYR A 160 -10.52 -10.76 0.29
C TYR A 160 -11.39 -10.31 -0.90
N LEU A 161 -10.80 -10.16 -2.09
CA LEU A 161 -11.51 -9.66 -3.28
C LEU A 161 -11.94 -10.78 -4.23
N ASN A 162 -12.13 -11.99 -3.70
CA ASN A 162 -12.64 -13.17 -4.43
C ASN A 162 -11.78 -13.56 -5.65
N GLY A 163 -10.49 -13.20 -5.66
CA GLY A 163 -9.55 -13.61 -6.70
C GLY A 163 -9.43 -15.14 -6.78
N ARG A 164 -9.46 -15.82 -5.63
CA ARG A 164 -9.46 -17.29 -5.57
C ARG A 164 -10.64 -17.98 -6.25
N ASP A 165 -11.75 -17.26 -6.43
CA ASP A 165 -12.97 -17.75 -7.07
C ASP A 165 -13.10 -17.24 -8.53
N ASN A 166 -12.13 -16.44 -8.99
CA ASN A 166 -12.07 -15.89 -10.35
C ASN A 166 -11.62 -16.96 -11.35
N THR A 167 -12.55 -17.47 -12.16
CA THR A 167 -12.30 -18.53 -13.15
C THR A 167 -12.75 -18.13 -14.53
N ARG A 168 -12.24 -18.79 -15.58
CA ARG A 168 -12.68 -18.59 -16.95
C ARG A 168 -14.18 -18.85 -17.16
N GLN A 169 -14.77 -19.72 -16.35
CA GLN A 169 -16.21 -20.03 -16.41
C GLN A 169 -17.06 -19.00 -15.67
N ALA A 170 -16.51 -18.37 -14.62
CA ALA A 170 -17.16 -17.33 -13.84
C ALA A 170 -16.13 -16.24 -13.49
N PRO A 171 -15.83 -15.32 -14.44
CA PRO A 171 -14.95 -14.20 -14.16
C PRO A 171 -15.54 -13.32 -13.06
N ASN A 172 -14.74 -12.98 -12.05
CA ASN A 172 -15.14 -12.16 -10.92
C ASN A 172 -14.53 -10.76 -11.06
N GLU A 173 -15.39 -9.76 -11.16
CA GLU A 173 -15.01 -8.38 -11.43
C GLU A 173 -14.47 -7.62 -10.21
N ASN A 174 -14.66 -8.15 -8.99
CA ASN A 174 -14.40 -7.40 -7.76
C ASN A 174 -12.96 -6.86 -7.72
N TYR A 175 -11.95 -7.74 -7.83
CA TYR A 175 -10.56 -7.27 -7.82
C TYR A 175 -10.23 -6.32 -8.99
N ALA A 176 -10.74 -6.59 -10.20
CA ALA A 176 -10.48 -5.73 -11.35
C ALA A 176 -11.03 -4.31 -11.16
N ARG A 177 -12.23 -4.22 -10.57
CA ARG A 177 -12.87 -2.94 -10.23
C ARG A 177 -12.08 -2.20 -9.16
N GLU A 178 -11.72 -2.86 -8.06
CA GLU A 178 -10.94 -2.23 -6.98
C GLU A 178 -9.52 -1.83 -7.44
N LEU A 179 -8.90 -2.65 -8.30
CA LEU A 179 -7.59 -2.36 -8.89
C LEU A 179 -7.63 -1.02 -9.62
N MET A 180 -8.68 -0.75 -10.40
CA MET A 180 -8.84 0.52 -11.11
C MET A 180 -9.31 1.65 -10.18
N GLU A 181 -10.41 1.42 -9.44
CA GLU A 181 -11.11 2.45 -8.67
C GLU A 181 -10.36 2.90 -7.40
N LEU A 182 -9.79 1.96 -6.63
CA LEU A 182 -9.23 2.25 -5.32
C LEU A 182 -7.70 2.18 -5.27
N PHE A 183 -7.11 1.35 -6.13
CA PHE A 183 -5.68 1.03 -6.05
C PHE A 183 -4.83 1.71 -7.13
N THR A 184 -5.37 2.18 -8.26
CA THR A 184 -4.52 2.75 -9.32
C THR A 184 -5.03 4.06 -9.91
N LEU A 185 -6.13 4.06 -10.66
CA LEU A 185 -6.56 5.21 -11.46
C LEU A 185 -7.45 6.17 -10.67
N GLY A 186 -8.20 5.64 -9.70
CA GLY A 186 -9.36 6.35 -9.21
C GLY A 186 -10.56 6.19 -10.15
N LYS A 187 -11.75 6.33 -9.58
CA LYS A 187 -13.01 6.17 -10.32
C LYS A 187 -13.18 7.16 -11.49
N GLY A 188 -12.71 8.40 -11.33
CA GLY A 188 -12.97 9.46 -12.30
C GLY A 188 -14.44 9.92 -12.32
N ASP A 189 -14.72 10.96 -13.11
CA ASP A 189 -16.07 11.47 -13.30
C ASP A 189 -16.86 10.57 -14.26
N LEU A 190 -18.18 10.50 -14.09
CA LEU A 190 -19.05 9.74 -14.98
C LEU A 190 -19.20 10.48 -16.31
N ALA A 191 -18.73 9.87 -17.40
CA ALA A 191 -18.87 10.38 -18.77
C ALA A 191 -20.11 9.81 -19.49
N GLY A 192 -20.62 8.67 -19.02
CA GLY A 192 -21.85 8.02 -19.50
C GLY A 192 -22.17 6.76 -18.70
N PRO A 193 -23.29 6.08 -18.96
CA PRO A 193 -23.63 4.85 -18.26
C PRO A 193 -22.53 3.79 -18.39
N GLY A 194 -21.86 3.46 -17.29
CA GLY A 194 -20.74 2.50 -17.28
C GLY A 194 -19.45 3.02 -17.93
N ASP A 195 -19.32 4.33 -18.16
CA ASP A 195 -18.12 4.96 -18.72
C ASP A 195 -17.67 6.09 -17.81
N TYR A 196 -16.50 5.92 -17.18
CA TYR A 196 -15.84 6.94 -16.40
C TYR A 196 -14.69 7.55 -17.19
N THR A 197 -14.25 8.75 -16.81
CA THR A 197 -13.12 9.42 -17.47
C THR A 197 -11.83 8.59 -17.45
N THR A 198 -11.69 7.65 -16.50
CA THR A 198 -10.51 6.80 -16.32
C THR A 198 -10.64 5.40 -16.91
N PHE A 199 -11.81 4.76 -16.86
CA PHE A 199 -12.08 3.41 -17.39
C PHE A 199 -13.58 3.18 -17.67
N THR A 200 -13.90 2.11 -18.39
CA THR A 200 -15.28 1.67 -18.68
C THR A 200 -15.60 0.34 -18.02
N GLU A 201 -16.88 -0.01 -17.97
CA GLU A 201 -17.35 -1.32 -17.55
C GLU A 201 -16.82 -2.47 -18.44
N THR A 202 -16.50 -2.19 -19.71
CA THR A 202 -15.83 -3.16 -20.57
C THR A 202 -14.42 -3.45 -20.06
N ASP A 203 -13.70 -2.43 -19.60
CA ASP A 203 -12.36 -2.62 -19.03
C ASP A 203 -12.42 -3.50 -17.78
N VAL A 204 -13.39 -3.29 -16.90
CA VAL A 204 -13.56 -4.12 -15.69
C VAL A 204 -13.69 -5.60 -16.05
N LYS A 205 -14.56 -5.93 -17.01
CA LYS A 205 -14.81 -7.30 -17.47
C LYS A 205 -13.59 -7.94 -18.10
N GLU A 206 -12.94 -7.21 -19.00
CA GLU A 206 -11.77 -7.71 -19.72
C GLU A 206 -10.57 -7.89 -18.78
N MET A 207 -10.36 -6.97 -17.85
CA MET A 207 -9.32 -7.11 -16.83
C MET A 207 -9.62 -8.28 -15.87
N ALA A 208 -10.88 -8.47 -15.46
CA ALA A 208 -11.29 -9.60 -14.63
C ALA A 208 -10.96 -10.94 -15.28
N ARG A 209 -11.20 -11.05 -16.60
CA ARG A 209 -10.83 -12.23 -17.40
C ARG A 209 -9.32 -12.45 -17.41
N SER A 210 -8.51 -11.40 -17.54
CA SER A 210 -7.04 -11.49 -17.47
C SER A 210 -6.49 -11.91 -16.10
N LEU A 211 -7.29 -11.75 -15.04
CA LEU A 211 -6.92 -12.13 -13.67
C LEU A 211 -7.36 -13.55 -13.29
N THR A 212 -8.07 -14.27 -14.17
CA THR A 212 -8.59 -15.62 -13.89
C THR A 212 -7.46 -16.62 -13.62
N GLY A 213 -7.72 -17.62 -12.77
CA GLY A 213 -6.81 -18.75 -12.56
C GLY A 213 -5.81 -18.62 -11.41
N TRP A 214 -5.62 -17.42 -10.86
CA TRP A 214 -4.90 -17.24 -9.59
C TRP A 214 -5.78 -17.62 -8.39
N GLN A 215 -5.20 -18.29 -7.40
CA GLN A 215 -5.87 -18.67 -6.17
C GLN A 215 -4.90 -18.77 -5.00
N ASP A 216 -5.38 -18.55 -3.78
CA ASP A 216 -4.65 -18.89 -2.57
C ASP A 216 -4.52 -20.42 -2.44
N ILE A 217 -3.42 -20.89 -1.86
CA ILE A 217 -3.26 -22.31 -1.53
C ILE A 217 -3.84 -22.52 -0.13
N ARG A 218 -5.07 -23.02 -0.09
CA ARG A 218 -5.78 -23.28 1.17
C ARG A 218 -4.98 -24.24 2.05
N ASN A 219 -4.86 -23.90 3.33
CA ASN A 219 -4.17 -24.70 4.34
C ASN A 219 -2.69 -25.04 4.02
N SER A 220 -2.01 -24.26 3.16
CA SER A 220 -0.60 -24.51 2.86
C SER A 220 0.33 -24.03 3.97
N LEU A 221 1.50 -24.67 4.07
CA LEU A 221 2.60 -24.27 4.94
C LEU A 221 3.88 -24.23 4.10
N PRO A 222 4.46 -23.04 3.81
CA PRO A 222 3.96 -21.70 4.15
C PRO A 222 2.71 -21.30 3.34
N ILE A 223 1.99 -20.25 3.79
CA ILE A 223 0.89 -19.66 3.03
C ILE A 223 1.40 -19.18 1.66
N GLY A 224 0.67 -19.51 0.59
CA GLY A 224 1.07 -19.13 -0.76
C GLY A 224 -0.11 -18.97 -1.71
N SER A 225 0.23 -18.64 -2.96
CA SER A 225 -0.70 -18.54 -4.07
C SER A 225 -0.22 -19.43 -5.21
N MET A 226 -1.14 -19.84 -6.07
CA MET A 226 -0.82 -20.63 -7.26
C MET A 226 -1.66 -20.18 -8.45
N PHE A 227 -1.11 -20.38 -9.64
CA PHE A 227 -1.82 -20.20 -10.90
C PHE A 227 -2.23 -21.55 -11.47
N THR A 228 -3.49 -21.69 -11.86
CA THR A 228 -4.07 -22.91 -12.44
C THR A 228 -4.53 -22.66 -13.86
N GLN A 229 -3.78 -23.20 -14.84
CA GLN A 229 -4.04 -22.99 -16.27
C GLN A 229 -5.49 -23.31 -16.69
N ASN A 230 -6.07 -24.41 -16.21
CA ASN A 230 -7.43 -24.82 -16.60
C ASN A 230 -8.54 -23.88 -16.09
N ARG A 231 -8.21 -23.00 -15.15
CA ARG A 231 -9.11 -21.96 -14.62
C ARG A 231 -8.89 -20.62 -15.31
N HIS A 232 -7.87 -20.46 -16.15
CA HIS A 232 -7.55 -19.21 -16.83
C HIS A 232 -8.25 -19.11 -18.20
N ASP A 233 -8.78 -17.93 -18.50
CA ASP A 233 -9.29 -17.60 -19.83
C ASP A 233 -8.08 -17.30 -20.71
N THR A 234 -7.80 -18.15 -21.71
CA THR A 234 -6.63 -17.99 -22.59
C THR A 234 -6.93 -17.19 -23.86
N THR A 235 -8.14 -16.67 -24.02
CA THR A 235 -8.45 -15.81 -25.17
C THR A 235 -7.83 -14.42 -24.97
N SER A 236 -7.65 -13.65 -26.04
CA SER A 236 -7.16 -12.27 -25.95
C SER A 236 -8.26 -11.33 -25.47
N LYS A 237 -7.90 -10.35 -24.63
CA LYS A 237 -8.84 -9.39 -24.05
C LYS A 237 -8.63 -8.03 -24.71
N ARG A 238 -9.72 -7.36 -25.08
CA ARG A 238 -9.63 -6.04 -25.74
C ARG A 238 -10.17 -4.97 -24.81
N LEU A 239 -9.29 -4.13 -24.30
CA LEU A 239 -9.71 -2.99 -23.49
C LEU A 239 -10.45 -1.95 -24.33
N SER A 240 -11.13 -1.02 -23.68
CA SER A 240 -11.95 0.01 -24.30
C SER A 240 -11.11 1.16 -24.87
N HIS A 241 -11.82 2.15 -25.44
CA HIS A 241 -11.23 3.40 -25.90
C HIS A 241 -10.49 4.16 -24.80
N ARG A 242 -10.84 3.99 -23.52
CA ARG A 242 -10.11 4.61 -22.38
C ARG A 242 -8.67 4.12 -22.33
N PHE A 243 -8.40 2.89 -22.73
CA PHE A 243 -7.06 2.30 -22.84
C PHE A 243 -6.57 2.21 -24.30
N GLY A 244 -7.12 3.00 -25.21
CA GLY A 244 -6.69 3.02 -26.61
C GLY A 244 -7.01 1.74 -27.38
N ASN A 245 -7.99 0.96 -26.93
CA ASN A 245 -8.37 -0.33 -27.50
C ASN A 245 -7.24 -1.38 -27.52
N VAL A 246 -6.30 -1.29 -26.58
CA VAL A 246 -5.15 -2.20 -26.48
C VAL A 246 -5.62 -3.65 -26.24
N MET A 247 -4.89 -4.58 -26.84
CA MET A 247 -5.07 -6.02 -26.62
C MET A 247 -4.17 -6.51 -25.49
N ILE A 248 -4.72 -7.29 -24.57
CA ILE A 248 -3.97 -8.08 -23.60
C ILE A 248 -3.85 -9.50 -24.19
N PRO A 249 -2.66 -9.90 -24.67
CA PRO A 249 -2.45 -11.27 -25.16
C PRO A 249 -2.39 -12.25 -24.00
N ASN A 250 -2.71 -13.52 -24.29
CA ASN A 250 -2.52 -14.59 -23.32
C ASN A 250 -1.06 -14.69 -22.90
N ALA A 251 -0.81 -14.64 -21.60
CA ALA A 251 0.52 -14.91 -21.05
C ALA A 251 0.47 -15.83 -19.82
N ASN A 252 -0.63 -16.57 -19.65
CA ASN A 252 -0.83 -17.51 -18.54
C ASN A 252 -0.53 -16.81 -17.19
N ALA A 253 0.33 -17.39 -16.36
CA ALA A 253 0.70 -16.83 -15.05
C ALA A 253 1.30 -15.41 -15.10
N GLU A 254 1.83 -14.97 -16.24
CA GLU A 254 2.43 -13.64 -16.39
C GLU A 254 1.42 -12.57 -16.90
N GLU A 255 0.20 -12.96 -17.28
CA GLU A 255 -0.78 -12.05 -17.89
C GLU A 255 -1.18 -10.90 -16.97
N TYR A 256 -1.33 -11.15 -15.66
CA TYR A 256 -1.64 -10.10 -14.69
C TYR A 256 -0.56 -9.01 -14.63
N LYS A 257 0.72 -9.35 -14.84
CA LYS A 257 1.81 -8.36 -14.87
C LYS A 257 1.71 -7.48 -16.11
N ASN A 258 1.33 -8.06 -17.25
CA ASN A 258 1.09 -7.30 -18.49
C ASN A 258 -0.09 -6.34 -18.33
N LEU A 259 -1.19 -6.81 -17.72
CA LEU A 259 -2.32 -5.98 -17.36
C LEU A 259 -1.89 -4.78 -16.50
N ILE A 260 -1.14 -5.03 -15.42
CA ILE A 260 -0.68 -3.96 -14.53
C ILE A 260 0.27 -3.00 -15.26
N ASN A 261 1.15 -3.51 -16.12
CA ASN A 261 2.01 -2.65 -16.95
C ASN A 261 1.17 -1.72 -17.84
N ILE A 262 0.07 -2.20 -18.43
CA ILE A 262 -0.85 -1.39 -19.25
C ILE A 262 -1.53 -0.31 -18.41
N ILE A 263 -2.03 -0.67 -17.21
CA ILE A 263 -2.64 0.31 -16.29
C ILE A 263 -1.65 1.42 -15.95
N PHE A 264 -0.40 1.05 -15.64
CA PHE A 264 0.66 1.99 -15.27
C PHE A 264 1.22 2.82 -16.45
N GLN A 265 0.77 2.61 -17.69
CA GLN A 265 1.05 3.56 -18.78
C GLN A 265 0.21 4.84 -18.65
N ARG A 266 -0.92 4.79 -17.94
CA ARG A 266 -1.82 5.93 -17.73
C ARG A 266 -1.20 6.92 -16.75
N SER A 267 -1.14 8.20 -17.14
CA SER A 267 -0.64 9.28 -16.28
C SER A 267 -1.42 9.43 -14.98
N GLU A 268 -2.72 9.13 -15.02
CA GLU A 268 -3.61 9.23 -13.86
C GLU A 268 -3.14 8.36 -12.68
N VAL A 269 -2.47 7.22 -12.91
CA VAL A 269 -1.97 6.38 -11.81
C VAL A 269 -0.99 7.14 -10.91
N ALA A 270 -0.12 7.95 -11.51
CA ALA A 270 0.87 8.72 -10.78
C ALA A 270 0.24 9.92 -10.06
N LEU A 271 -0.74 10.58 -10.69
CA LEU A 271 -1.52 11.65 -10.07
C LEU A 271 -2.31 11.11 -8.87
N PHE A 272 -2.99 9.98 -9.03
CA PHE A 272 -3.77 9.33 -7.98
C PHE A 272 -2.93 9.04 -6.73
N ILE A 273 -1.78 8.37 -6.90
CA ILE A 273 -0.92 8.04 -5.77
C ILE A 273 -0.27 9.29 -5.17
N ALA A 274 0.12 10.29 -5.98
CA ALA A 274 0.65 11.55 -5.49
C ALA A 274 -0.37 12.29 -4.62
N ARG A 275 -1.65 12.36 -5.02
CA ARG A 275 -2.74 12.94 -4.21
C ARG A 275 -2.94 12.17 -2.89
N LYS A 276 -2.89 10.83 -2.90
CA LYS A 276 -2.99 10.02 -1.66
C LYS A 276 -1.82 10.26 -0.72
N LEU A 277 -0.59 10.29 -1.23
CA LEU A 277 0.61 10.57 -0.43
C LEU A 277 0.58 12.00 0.12
N TYR A 278 0.18 12.99 -0.68
CA TYR A 278 0.01 14.37 -0.22
C TYR A 278 -1.00 14.46 0.92
N ARG A 279 -2.17 13.83 0.80
CA ARG A 279 -3.17 13.82 1.87
C ARG A 279 -2.68 13.16 3.14
N TRP A 280 -1.92 12.08 3.00
CA TRP A 280 -1.37 11.33 4.13
C TRP A 280 -0.30 12.13 4.88
N PHE A 281 0.62 12.76 4.15
CA PHE A 281 1.81 13.38 4.73
C PHE A 281 1.70 14.88 4.93
N VAL A 282 0.84 15.57 4.18
CA VAL A 282 0.84 17.03 4.10
C VAL A 282 -0.49 17.62 4.56
N TYR A 283 -1.53 17.54 3.74
CA TYR A 283 -2.80 18.19 4.02
C TYR A 283 -3.96 17.55 3.26
N SER A 284 -5.14 17.54 3.87
CA SER A 284 -6.30 16.81 3.33
C SER A 284 -6.91 17.46 2.09
N ALA A 285 -6.93 18.79 2.01
CA ALA A 285 -7.48 19.51 0.87
C ALA A 285 -6.43 19.70 -0.23
N ILE A 286 -6.88 19.52 -1.48
CA ILE A 286 -6.10 19.75 -2.69
C ILE A 286 -6.94 20.70 -3.53
N ASP A 287 -6.54 21.97 -3.60
CA ASP A 287 -7.11 22.96 -4.51
C ASP A 287 -6.36 22.95 -5.85
N ALA A 288 -6.81 23.79 -6.79
CA ALA A 288 -6.21 23.88 -8.11
C ALA A 288 -4.73 24.30 -8.07
N GLN A 289 -4.31 25.10 -7.08
CA GLN A 289 -2.92 25.52 -6.97
C GLN A 289 -2.04 24.37 -6.46
N ILE A 290 -2.48 23.64 -5.43
CA ILE A 290 -1.77 22.46 -4.92
C ILE A 290 -1.69 21.38 -6.01
N GLU A 291 -2.76 21.19 -6.78
CA GLU A 291 -2.76 20.23 -7.88
C GLU A 291 -1.65 20.56 -8.90
N GLN A 292 -1.54 21.82 -9.32
CA GLN A 292 -0.55 22.26 -10.32
C GLN A 292 0.88 22.35 -9.76
N ASP A 293 1.05 22.93 -8.57
CA ASP A 293 2.38 23.26 -8.05
C ASP A 293 3.04 22.09 -7.30
N ILE A 294 2.26 21.07 -6.91
CA ILE A 294 2.73 19.95 -6.07
C ILE A 294 2.37 18.60 -6.67
N ILE A 295 1.08 18.33 -6.93
CA ILE A 295 0.63 16.99 -7.33
C ILE A 295 1.18 16.62 -8.71
N VAL A 296 1.02 17.50 -9.69
CA VAL A 296 1.51 17.26 -11.06
C VAL A 296 3.04 17.05 -11.07
N PRO A 297 3.88 17.92 -10.48
CA PRO A 297 5.31 17.70 -10.38
C PRO A 297 5.69 16.43 -9.60
N MET A 298 4.98 16.11 -8.51
CA MET A 298 5.22 14.89 -7.74
C MET A 298 4.92 13.63 -8.57
N ALA A 299 3.82 13.64 -9.32
CA ALA A 299 3.45 12.56 -10.23
C ALA A 299 4.49 12.37 -11.36
N GLU A 300 5.05 13.46 -11.88
CA GLU A 300 6.12 13.39 -12.87
C GLU A 300 7.41 12.77 -12.29
N ILE A 301 7.76 13.09 -11.05
CA ILE A 301 8.88 12.44 -10.35
C ILE A 301 8.61 10.93 -10.21
N ILE A 302 7.40 10.54 -9.81
CA ILE A 302 7.03 9.12 -9.69
C ILE A 302 7.18 8.42 -11.05
N ARG A 303 6.66 8.98 -12.13
CA ARG A 303 6.73 8.37 -13.48
C ARG A 303 8.15 8.28 -14.01
N SER A 304 8.93 9.35 -13.90
CA SER A 304 10.32 9.41 -14.39
C SER A 304 11.26 8.49 -13.63
N ASN A 305 10.90 8.08 -12.40
CA ASN A 305 11.63 7.09 -11.59
C ASN A 305 10.97 5.70 -11.64
N ASP A 306 10.30 5.35 -12.73
CA ASP A 306 9.60 4.07 -12.94
C ASP A 306 8.68 3.64 -11.78
N TYR A 307 7.98 4.60 -11.17
CA TYR A 307 7.09 4.39 -10.02
C TYR A 307 7.79 4.04 -8.69
N GLU A 308 9.09 4.29 -8.55
CA GLU A 308 9.73 4.39 -7.23
C GLU A 308 9.13 5.54 -6.41
N ILE A 309 8.67 5.25 -5.19
CA ILE A 309 7.96 6.25 -4.37
C ILE A 309 8.91 7.11 -3.54
N ALA A 310 10.05 6.56 -3.11
CA ALA A 310 11.01 7.28 -2.27
C ALA A 310 11.49 8.63 -2.86
N PRO A 311 11.82 8.76 -4.16
CA PRO A 311 12.24 10.04 -4.73
C PRO A 311 11.20 11.16 -4.56
N ALA A 312 9.93 10.87 -4.84
CA ALA A 312 8.83 11.83 -4.73
C ALA A 312 8.59 12.27 -3.29
N LEU A 313 8.63 11.34 -2.33
CA LEU A 313 8.49 11.65 -0.89
C LEU A 313 9.69 12.41 -0.32
N LYS A 314 10.90 12.14 -0.84
CA LYS A 314 12.09 12.92 -0.47
C LYS A 314 11.98 14.34 -0.99
N ILE A 315 11.35 14.61 -2.12
CA ILE A 315 11.24 15.98 -2.65
C ILE A 315 10.08 16.74 -1.99
N SER A 316 9.03 16.05 -1.53
CA SER A 316 7.90 16.68 -0.81
C SER A 316 8.25 17.26 0.58
N ARG A 317 9.55 17.37 0.93
CA ARG A 317 10.19 17.95 2.14
C ARG A 317 9.64 19.30 2.63
N LEU A 318 8.75 19.93 1.89
CA LEU A 318 8.59 21.38 1.77
C LEU A 318 7.21 21.81 2.20
N ASN A 319 6.24 20.95 1.93
CA ASN A 319 4.86 21.18 2.33
C ASN A 319 4.56 20.60 3.72
N PHE A 320 5.50 19.89 4.36
CA PHE A 320 5.40 19.61 5.79
C PHE A 320 5.39 20.90 6.64
N PHE A 321 5.79 22.04 6.09
CA PHE A 321 5.81 23.32 6.82
C PHE A 321 4.94 24.38 6.14
N PRO A 322 3.61 24.18 5.99
CA PRO A 322 2.78 25.25 5.44
C PRO A 322 2.79 26.40 6.43
N SER A 323 3.12 27.61 5.98
CA SER A 323 3.21 28.81 6.84
C SER A 323 1.87 29.26 7.43
N HIS A 324 0.76 28.58 7.12
CA HIS A 324 -0.61 28.95 7.43
C HIS A 324 -1.45 27.81 8.04
N LEU A 325 -0.89 26.62 8.25
CA LEU A 325 -1.66 25.47 8.75
C LEU A 325 -1.29 25.14 10.20
N SER A 326 -1.97 25.81 11.14
CA SER A 326 -1.92 25.56 12.58
C SER A 326 -2.82 24.40 13.05
N ARG A 327 -3.43 23.65 12.12
CA ARG A 327 -4.39 22.59 12.46
C ARG A 327 -3.74 21.21 12.43
N THR A 328 -3.84 20.50 13.55
CA THR A 328 -3.55 19.07 13.68
C THR A 328 -4.40 18.25 12.72
N MET A 329 -3.79 17.26 12.05
CA MET A 329 -4.54 16.31 11.23
C MET A 329 -5.52 15.52 12.10
N ARG A 330 -6.79 15.45 11.67
CA ARG A 330 -7.64 14.30 11.94
C ARG A 330 -7.30 13.26 10.88
N ASN A 331 -6.49 12.27 11.23
CA ASN A 331 -6.35 11.09 10.40
C ASN A 331 -7.72 10.40 10.41
N HIS A 332 -8.52 10.57 9.37
CA HIS A 332 -9.69 9.71 9.15
C HIS A 332 -9.17 8.34 8.70
N ILE A 333 -8.70 7.56 9.67
CA ILE A 333 -8.65 6.11 9.54
C ILE A 333 -10.12 5.68 9.66
N SER A 334 -10.66 5.06 8.62
CA SER A 334 -12.03 4.52 8.71
C SER A 334 -12.08 3.57 9.93
N PRO A 335 -13.05 3.70 10.84
CA PRO A 335 -13.06 2.98 12.12
C PRO A 335 -12.83 1.49 11.97
N GLY A 336 -13.40 0.85 10.94
CA GLY A 336 -13.22 -0.58 10.67
C GLY A 336 -11.77 -1.01 10.42
N HIS A 337 -10.92 -0.11 9.90
CA HIS A 337 -9.52 -0.38 9.57
C HIS A 337 -8.58 -0.16 10.76
N PHE A 338 -8.99 0.64 11.75
CA PHE A 338 -8.24 0.80 12.99
C PHE A 338 -8.34 -0.47 13.84
N TYR A 339 -9.54 -1.06 13.96
CA TYR A 339 -9.78 -2.27 14.77
C TYR A 339 -9.20 -3.58 14.21
N GLN A 340 -8.66 -3.57 12.98
CA GLN A 340 -8.05 -4.76 12.38
C GLN A 340 -6.54 -4.84 12.67
N ILE A 341 -5.90 -3.70 12.94
CA ILE A 341 -4.52 -3.63 13.47
C ILE A 341 -4.51 -3.44 15.00
N PHE A 342 -5.58 -2.86 15.59
CA PHE A 342 -5.68 -2.56 17.03
C PHE A 342 -6.78 -3.36 17.72
#